data_AF-A0A928F4G7-F1
#
_entry.id   AF-A0A928F4G7-F1
#
_cell.length_a   1.000
_cell.length_b   1.000
_cell.length_c   1.000
_cell.angle_alpha   90.00
_cell.angle_beta   90.00
_cell.angle_gamma   90.00
#
_symmetry.space_group_name_H-M   'P 1'
#
loop_
_entity.id
_entity.type
_entity.pdbx_description
1 polymer ?
#
loop_
_entity_poly.entity_id
_entity_poly.type
_entity_poly.pdbx_seq_one_letter_code
_entity_poly.pdbx_strand_id
1 'polypeptide(L)'
;MQYNDYTQNRRVLQELAKLLQHFHSFAGRSLQMLQHERQNEILNILRSQSSATVEEIAKKIFVSPATARRDVIALEQKGYICRMYGGVMLAEYKNEAVPVRLREDSFSAQKERVARLAAAEIPHGAVVFADGSSTVRRVFKYVEAEGVTVITNNLRLLEDYGQQKNLTFYATGGRYDARNHVLLGEGARRAVREFRADLFLFSSQGLTEEGVFDVSEEETDLRREMLQNAARKIFLCDDSKLGVCKTHRLCTLEEIDRIICNVPLPFTTLQE
;
A
#
# COMPACT_ATOMS: atom_id res chain seq x y z
N MET A 1 -14.76 69.91 10.84
CA MET A 1 -13.30 69.88 10.70
C MET A 1 -12.84 68.43 10.77
N GLN A 2 -12.69 67.77 9.62
CA GLN A 2 -12.09 66.44 9.48
C GLN A 2 -10.94 66.57 8.49
N TYR A 3 -9.70 66.64 8.99
CA TYR A 3 -8.51 66.63 8.14
C TYR A 3 -7.29 66.25 8.99
N ASN A 4 -7.20 65.00 9.47
CA ASN A 4 -5.93 64.53 10.05
C ASN A 4 -5.68 63.00 10.05
N ASP A 5 -6.37 62.21 9.24
CA ASP A 5 -6.26 60.74 9.28
C ASP A 5 -5.57 60.11 8.04
N TYR A 6 -5.40 60.88 6.97
CA TYR A 6 -4.80 60.37 5.72
C TYR A 6 -3.27 60.28 5.78
N THR A 7 -2.60 61.19 6.49
CA THR A 7 -1.13 61.26 6.58
C THR A 7 -0.55 60.16 7.48
N GLN A 8 -1.27 59.78 8.53
CA GLN A 8 -0.88 58.72 9.46
C GLN A 8 -0.96 57.34 8.79
N ASN A 9 -2.07 57.06 8.08
CA ASN A 9 -2.27 55.82 7.34
C ASN A 9 -1.26 55.64 6.18
N ARG A 10 -0.88 56.73 5.50
CA ARG A 10 0.11 56.66 4.41
C ARG A 10 1.52 56.32 4.90
N ARG A 11 1.90 56.77 6.11
CA ARG A 11 3.17 56.38 6.75
C ARG A 11 3.18 54.92 7.17
N VAL A 12 2.08 54.43 7.75
CA VAL A 12 1.94 53.01 8.14
C VAL A 12 2.00 52.10 6.90
N LEU A 13 1.34 52.47 5.81
CA LEU A 13 1.39 51.72 4.55
C LEU A 13 2.77 51.75 3.89
N GLN A 14 3.51 52.87 3.99
CA GLN A 14 4.88 52.96 3.51
C GLN A 14 5.87 52.15 4.35
N GLU A 15 5.69 52.11 5.67
CA GLU A 15 6.45 51.25 6.59
C GLU A 15 6.16 49.77 6.31
N LEU A 16 4.89 49.39 6.14
CA LEU A 16 4.51 48.01 5.77
C LEU A 16 5.04 47.60 4.39
N ALA A 17 5.01 48.50 3.41
CA ALA A 17 5.60 48.25 2.09
C ALA A 17 7.12 48.10 2.15
N LYS A 18 7.82 48.89 2.98
CA LYS A 18 9.26 48.75 3.24
C LYS A 18 9.58 47.46 3.98
N LEU A 19 8.75 47.06 4.95
CA LEU A 19 8.87 45.77 5.66
C LEU A 19 8.66 44.60 4.70
N LEU A 20 7.67 44.67 3.81
CA LEU A 20 7.40 43.66 2.78
C LEU A 20 8.51 43.59 1.74
N GLN A 21 9.09 44.72 1.32
CA GLN A 21 10.24 44.77 0.43
C GLN A 21 11.52 44.25 1.11
N HIS A 22 11.74 44.56 2.39
CA HIS A 22 12.82 43.97 3.18
C HIS A 22 12.61 42.46 3.36
N PHE A 23 11.39 42.00 3.65
CA PHE A 23 11.04 40.57 3.70
C PHE A 23 11.29 39.88 2.36
N HIS A 24 10.98 40.50 1.21
CA HIS A 24 11.28 39.93 -0.10
C HIS A 24 12.79 39.88 -0.39
N SER A 25 13.56 40.89 0.06
CA SER A 25 15.03 40.88 -0.06
C SER A 25 15.73 39.89 0.88
N PHE A 26 15.12 39.60 2.05
CA PHE A 26 15.64 38.67 3.05
C PHE A 26 15.21 37.22 2.78
N ALA A 27 13.98 37.01 2.33
CA ALA A 27 13.46 35.71 1.89
C ALA A 27 14.13 35.22 0.60
N GLY A 28 14.66 36.12 -0.23
CA GLY A 28 15.40 35.77 -1.44
C GLY A 28 16.79 35.15 -1.21
N ARG A 29 17.33 35.16 0.02
CA ARG A 29 18.67 34.61 0.33
C ARG A 29 18.71 33.57 1.46
N SER A 30 17.59 33.19 2.07
CA SER A 30 17.60 32.23 3.19
C SER A 30 16.29 31.44 3.35
N LEU A 31 15.92 30.62 2.36
CA LEU A 31 14.91 29.56 2.53
C LEU A 31 15.14 28.37 1.56
N GLN A 32 16.40 28.10 1.21
CA GLN A 32 16.75 26.78 0.66
C GLN A 32 17.33 25.96 1.81
N MET A 33 16.48 25.13 2.43
CA MET A 33 16.94 24.12 3.37
C MET A 33 18.09 23.33 2.72
N LEU A 34 19.24 23.29 3.39
CA LEU A 34 20.43 22.63 2.87
C LEU A 34 20.13 21.14 2.66
N GLN A 35 20.83 20.51 1.71
CA GLN A 35 20.54 19.12 1.38
C GLN A 35 20.63 18.18 2.60
N HIS A 36 21.62 18.39 3.46
CA HIS A 36 21.79 17.59 4.68
C HIS A 36 20.65 17.80 5.68
N GLU A 37 20.15 19.03 5.84
CA GLU A 37 19.02 19.35 6.70
C GLU A 37 17.74 18.71 6.18
N ARG A 38 17.48 18.79 4.86
CA ARG A 38 16.35 18.10 4.22
C ARG A 38 16.42 16.59 4.44
N GLN A 39 17.60 16.00 4.27
CA GLN A 39 17.81 14.58 4.47
C GLN A 39 17.52 14.16 5.92
N ASN A 40 17.94 14.96 6.90
CA ASN A 40 17.62 14.70 8.31
C ASN A 40 16.12 14.84 8.61
N GLU A 41 15.46 15.85 8.06
CA GLU A 41 14.00 15.99 8.19
C GLU A 41 13.24 14.82 7.57
N ILE A 42 13.70 14.32 6.41
CA ILE A 42 13.15 13.09 5.82
C ILE A 42 13.29 11.93 6.80
N LEU A 43 14.47 11.71 7.38
CA LEU A 43 14.67 10.64 8.36
C LEU A 43 13.79 10.81 9.60
N ASN A 44 13.59 12.04 10.09
CA ASN A 44 12.72 12.32 11.25
C ASN A 44 11.24 12.07 10.94
N ILE A 45 10.78 12.41 9.74
CA ILE A 45 9.43 12.06 9.26
C ILE A 45 9.27 10.54 9.25
N LEU A 46 10.28 9.81 8.76
CA LEU A 46 10.23 8.35 8.70
C LEU A 46 10.32 7.67 10.07
N ARG A 47 11.06 8.24 11.03
CA ARG A 47 11.06 7.79 12.44
C ARG A 47 9.70 7.97 13.12
N SER A 48 9.02 9.07 12.83
CA SER A 48 7.74 9.39 13.49
C SER A 48 6.53 8.69 12.88
N GLN A 49 6.60 8.25 11.62
CA GLN A 49 5.45 7.68 10.90
C GLN A 49 5.71 6.30 10.30
N SER A 50 6.87 5.72 10.59
CA SER A 50 7.42 4.47 10.02
C SER A 50 7.64 4.48 8.50
N SER A 51 6.90 5.31 7.74
CA SER A 51 6.94 5.39 6.28
C SER A 51 6.31 6.70 5.76
N ALA A 52 6.66 7.11 4.54
CA ALA A 52 6.03 8.23 3.83
C ALA A 52 6.23 8.16 2.31
N THR A 53 5.28 8.69 1.53
CA THR A 53 5.42 8.89 0.08
C THR A 53 6.33 10.09 -0.24
N VAL A 54 6.84 10.16 -1.48
CA VAL A 54 7.64 11.31 -1.93
C VAL A 54 6.81 12.60 -1.91
N GLU A 55 5.51 12.49 -2.23
CA GLU A 55 4.56 13.60 -2.25
C GLU A 55 4.28 14.12 -0.84
N GLU A 56 4.11 13.24 0.16
CA GLU A 56 3.97 13.62 1.57
C GLU A 56 5.23 14.26 2.12
N ILE A 57 6.40 13.68 1.81
CA ILE A 57 7.70 14.24 2.18
C ILE A 57 7.83 15.65 1.59
N ALA A 58 7.60 15.80 0.28
CA ALA A 58 7.68 17.07 -0.43
C ALA A 58 6.79 18.14 0.19
N LYS A 59 5.55 17.78 0.53
CA LYS A 59 4.60 18.67 1.22
C LYS A 59 5.08 19.07 2.61
N LYS A 60 5.60 18.14 3.41
CA LYS A 60 6.01 18.40 4.79
C LYS A 60 7.27 19.24 4.93
N ILE A 61 8.24 19.04 4.05
CA ILE A 61 9.51 19.78 4.06
C ILE A 61 9.52 20.96 3.06
N PHE A 62 8.37 21.27 2.47
CA PHE A 62 8.13 22.39 1.55
C PHE A 62 9.10 22.44 0.35
N VAL A 63 9.29 21.29 -0.32
CA VAL A 63 10.11 21.20 -1.54
C VAL A 63 9.33 20.61 -2.71
N SER A 64 9.86 20.78 -3.93
CA SER A 64 9.28 20.11 -5.10
C SER A 64 9.40 18.58 -4.98
N PRO A 65 8.44 17.79 -5.53
CA PRO A 65 8.56 16.33 -5.59
C PRO A 65 9.85 15.85 -6.25
N ALA A 66 10.35 16.58 -7.25
CA ALA A 66 11.61 16.27 -7.92
C ALA A 66 12.84 16.48 -7.02
N THR A 67 12.79 17.43 -6.08
CA THR A 67 13.84 17.64 -5.07
C THR A 67 13.77 16.54 -4.01
N ALA A 68 12.59 16.26 -3.45
CA ALA A 68 12.40 15.19 -2.47
C ALA A 68 12.84 13.82 -3.03
N ARG A 69 12.50 13.52 -4.29
CA ARG A 69 12.92 12.29 -4.97
C ARG A 69 14.44 12.15 -5.07
N ARG A 70 15.17 13.24 -5.33
CA ARG A 70 16.65 13.22 -5.37
C ARG A 70 17.25 12.95 -4.01
N ASP A 71 16.71 13.53 -2.95
CA ASP A 71 17.20 13.29 -1.58
C ASP A 71 16.91 11.88 -1.10
N VAL A 72 15.73 11.36 -1.43
CA VAL A 72 15.36 9.97 -1.21
C VAL A 72 16.34 9.03 -1.91
N ILE A 73 16.64 9.24 -3.20
CA ILE A 73 17.63 8.41 -3.92
C ILE A 73 19.00 8.46 -3.21
N ALA A 74 19.44 9.63 -2.77
CA ALA A 74 20.72 9.78 -2.09
C ALA A 74 20.76 9.06 -0.72
N LEU A 75 19.67 9.12 0.05
CA LEU A 75 19.54 8.39 1.33
C LEU A 75 19.44 6.88 1.13
N GLU A 76 18.79 6.44 0.05
CA GLU A 76 18.67 5.04 -0.33
C GLU A 76 20.03 4.45 -0.74
N GLN A 77 20.80 5.18 -1.56
CA GLN A 77 22.16 4.79 -1.94
C GLN A 77 23.10 4.68 -0.72
N LYS A 78 22.85 5.47 0.32
CA LYS A 78 23.58 5.41 1.60
C LYS A 78 23.06 4.32 2.54
N GLY A 79 21.96 3.63 2.19
CA GLY A 79 21.37 2.56 2.99
C GLY A 79 20.59 3.03 4.22
N TYR A 80 20.31 4.33 4.38
CA TYR A 80 19.52 4.83 5.52
C TYR A 80 18.02 4.58 5.37
N ILE A 81 17.57 4.56 4.12
CA ILE A 81 16.18 4.30 3.78
C ILE A 81 16.14 3.19 2.74
N CYS A 82 15.04 2.46 2.71
CA CYS A 82 14.74 1.57 1.61
C CYS A 82 13.47 2.05 0.90
N ARG A 83 13.47 1.93 -0.43
CA ARG A 83 12.21 2.04 -1.17
C ARG A 83 11.29 0.90 -0.81
N MET A 84 10.03 1.26 -0.75
CA MET A 84 8.92 0.37 -0.49
C MET A 84 7.79 0.73 -1.46
N TYR A 85 6.75 -0.09 -1.49
CA TYR A 85 5.52 0.14 -2.24
C TYR A 85 5.08 1.61 -2.16
N GLY A 86 5.38 2.38 -3.22
CA GLY A 86 5.02 3.80 -3.43
C GLY A 86 5.47 4.80 -2.37
N GLY A 87 6.43 4.43 -1.52
CA GLY A 87 6.99 5.30 -0.50
C GLY A 87 8.38 4.88 -0.09
N VAL A 88 8.85 5.47 1.00
CA VAL A 88 10.12 5.12 1.63
C VAL A 88 9.94 4.94 3.13
N MET A 89 10.80 4.11 3.70
CA MET A 89 10.91 3.89 5.14
C MET A 89 12.38 3.79 5.53
N LEU A 90 12.68 3.84 6.82
CA LEU A 90 14.04 3.58 7.28
C LEU A 90 14.43 2.14 6.94
N ALA A 91 15.68 1.93 6.53
CA ALA A 91 16.15 0.61 6.12
C ALA A 91 16.08 -0.42 7.26
N GLU A 92 16.22 0.02 8.51
CA GLU A 92 16.04 -0.81 9.72
C GLU A 92 14.61 -1.34 9.86
N TYR A 93 13.61 -0.68 9.26
CA TYR A 93 12.21 -1.09 9.28
C TYR A 93 11.82 -1.99 8.10
N LYS A 94 12.77 -2.48 7.27
CA LYS A 94 12.49 -3.29 6.07
C LYS A 94 11.56 -4.50 6.32
N ASN A 95 11.50 -5.00 7.56
CA ASN A 95 10.64 -6.12 7.98
C ASN A 95 9.40 -5.69 8.80
N GLU A 96 9.10 -4.39 8.88
CA GLU A 96 7.89 -3.90 9.52
C GLU A 96 6.68 -3.90 8.56
N ALA A 97 5.49 -3.96 9.16
CA ALA A 97 4.22 -3.93 8.44
C ALA A 97 3.95 -2.56 7.80
N VAL A 98 3.85 -2.55 6.48
CA VAL A 98 3.44 -1.38 5.70
C VAL A 98 1.92 -1.22 5.79
N PRO A 99 1.40 -0.05 6.20
CA PRO A 99 -0.03 0.19 6.20
C PRO A 99 -0.65 -0.02 4.81
N VAL A 100 -1.85 -0.60 4.76
CA VAL A 100 -2.53 -0.90 3.49
C VAL A 100 -2.72 0.34 2.60
N ARG A 101 -2.99 1.51 3.21
CA ARG A 101 -3.21 2.77 2.48
C ARG A 101 -2.05 3.16 1.57
N LEU A 102 -0.81 2.96 2.03
CA LEU A 102 0.37 3.23 1.21
C LEU A 102 0.53 2.20 0.10
N ARG A 103 0.18 0.95 0.38
CA ARG A 103 0.20 -0.12 -0.63
C ARG A 103 -0.89 0.08 -1.68
N GLU A 104 -1.98 0.77 -1.38
CA GLU A 104 -3.09 0.95 -2.31
C GLU A 104 -2.68 1.71 -3.57
N ASP A 105 -2.08 2.90 -3.45
CA ASP A 105 -1.76 3.73 -4.63
C ASP A 105 -0.49 3.28 -5.39
N SER A 106 0.29 2.43 -4.73
CA SER A 106 1.56 1.94 -5.23
C SER A 106 1.40 0.90 -6.31
N PHE A 107 2.18 1.04 -7.40
CA PHE A 107 2.17 0.09 -8.52
C PHE A 107 0.75 -0.19 -9.04
N SER A 108 -0.12 0.82 -8.99
CA SER A 108 -1.54 0.69 -9.31
C SER A 108 -1.73 0.13 -10.72
N ALA A 109 -1.03 0.66 -11.73
CA ALA A 109 -1.11 0.17 -13.11
C ALA A 109 -0.71 -1.31 -13.27
N GLN A 110 0.25 -1.80 -12.49
CA GLN A 110 0.64 -3.21 -12.45
C GLN A 110 -0.47 -4.05 -11.81
N LYS A 111 -0.98 -3.60 -10.65
CA LYS A 111 -2.07 -4.28 -9.95
C LYS A 111 -3.35 -4.34 -10.76
N GLU A 112 -3.70 -3.28 -11.50
CA GLU A 112 -4.87 -3.30 -12.39
C GLU A 112 -4.70 -4.30 -13.56
N ARG A 113 -3.46 -4.57 -14.02
CA ARG A 113 -3.20 -5.61 -15.02
C ARG A 113 -3.37 -7.00 -14.44
N VAL A 114 -2.75 -7.26 -13.30
CA VAL A 114 -2.88 -8.52 -12.55
C VAL A 114 -4.35 -8.79 -12.18
N ALA A 115 -5.05 -7.76 -11.72
CA ALA A 115 -6.45 -7.85 -11.30
C ALA A 115 -7.39 -8.25 -12.44
N ARG A 116 -7.22 -7.68 -13.65
CA ARG A 116 -8.02 -8.06 -14.82
C ARG A 116 -7.82 -9.53 -15.20
N LEU A 117 -6.57 -9.99 -15.21
CA LEU A 117 -6.25 -11.39 -15.52
C LEU A 117 -6.86 -12.34 -14.49
N ALA A 118 -6.74 -12.00 -13.20
CA ALA A 118 -7.32 -12.80 -12.12
C ALA A 118 -8.86 -12.83 -12.15
N ALA A 119 -9.50 -11.72 -12.53
CA ALA A 119 -10.96 -11.65 -12.59
C ALA A 119 -11.55 -12.59 -13.65
N ALA A 120 -10.85 -12.79 -14.77
CA ALA A 120 -11.24 -13.72 -15.83
C ALA A 120 -11.15 -15.20 -15.40
N GLU A 121 -10.46 -15.50 -14.29
CA GLU A 121 -10.34 -16.86 -13.75
C GLU A 121 -11.46 -17.23 -12.77
N ILE A 122 -12.37 -16.31 -12.45
CA ILE A 122 -13.50 -16.55 -11.54
C ILE A 122 -14.69 -17.10 -12.34
N PRO A 123 -15.11 -18.36 -12.11
CA PRO A 123 -16.29 -18.92 -12.75
C PRO A 123 -17.60 -18.34 -12.21
N HIS A 124 -18.67 -18.44 -12.99
CA HIS A 124 -20.04 -18.22 -12.51
C HIS A 124 -20.37 -19.17 -11.35
N GLY A 125 -21.05 -18.68 -10.32
CA GLY A 125 -21.48 -19.48 -9.18
C GLY A 125 -20.37 -19.85 -8.19
N ALA A 126 -19.13 -19.40 -8.40
CA ALA A 126 -17.99 -19.83 -7.60
C ALA A 126 -18.00 -19.25 -6.18
N VAL A 127 -17.46 -20.04 -5.25
CA VAL A 127 -17.12 -19.60 -3.89
C VAL A 127 -15.64 -19.19 -3.86
N VAL A 128 -15.37 -17.93 -3.53
CA VAL A 128 -14.04 -17.32 -3.60
C VAL A 128 -13.60 -16.84 -2.22
N PHE A 129 -12.47 -17.34 -1.73
CA PHE A 129 -11.73 -16.66 -0.68
C PHE A 129 -10.97 -15.48 -1.28
N ALA A 130 -11.12 -14.31 -0.66
CA ALA A 130 -10.41 -13.09 -1.02
C ALA A 130 -9.69 -12.52 0.21
N ASP A 131 -8.36 -12.51 0.18
CA ASP A 131 -7.57 -12.05 1.31
C ASP A 131 -7.60 -10.52 1.55
N GLY A 132 -6.91 -10.11 2.60
CA GLY A 132 -6.75 -8.71 3.01
C GLY A 132 -5.93 -7.82 2.06
N SER A 133 -5.53 -8.29 0.87
CA SER A 133 -4.56 -7.56 0.05
C SER A 133 -5.19 -6.51 -0.88
N SER A 134 -4.45 -5.43 -1.12
CA SER A 134 -4.85 -4.36 -2.05
C SER A 134 -4.90 -4.79 -3.52
N THR A 135 -4.22 -5.89 -3.86
CA THR A 135 -4.20 -6.43 -5.23
C THR A 135 -5.45 -7.28 -5.45
N VAL A 136 -5.82 -8.14 -4.50
CA VAL A 136 -7.06 -8.93 -4.56
C VAL A 136 -8.29 -8.04 -4.53
N ARG A 137 -8.31 -6.98 -3.69
CA ARG A 137 -9.39 -5.98 -3.70
C ARG A 137 -9.70 -5.43 -5.09
N ARG A 138 -8.68 -5.22 -5.94
CA ARG A 138 -8.86 -4.69 -7.30
C ARG A 138 -9.46 -5.67 -8.29
N VAL A 139 -9.36 -6.98 -8.02
CA VAL A 139 -9.93 -8.02 -8.90
C VAL A 139 -11.43 -7.79 -9.06
N PHE A 140 -12.12 -7.46 -7.97
CA PHE A 140 -13.58 -7.33 -7.92
C PHE A 140 -14.15 -6.17 -8.75
N LYS A 141 -13.31 -5.20 -9.14
CA LYS A 141 -13.67 -4.19 -10.14
C LYS A 141 -13.99 -4.80 -11.53
N TYR A 142 -13.41 -5.95 -11.82
CA TYR A 142 -13.41 -6.58 -13.15
C TYR A 142 -14.19 -7.89 -13.20
N VAL A 143 -14.85 -8.29 -12.12
CA VAL A 143 -15.61 -9.54 -12.06
C VAL A 143 -16.95 -9.36 -12.77
N GLU A 144 -17.08 -9.99 -13.93
CA GLU A 144 -18.33 -10.08 -14.69
C GLU A 144 -19.13 -11.35 -14.37
N ALA A 145 -18.50 -12.33 -13.70
CA ALA A 145 -19.15 -13.56 -13.29
C ALA A 145 -20.34 -13.29 -12.35
N GLU A 146 -21.40 -14.06 -12.55
CA GLU A 146 -22.66 -13.97 -11.81
C GLU A 146 -22.75 -15.05 -10.73
N GLY A 147 -23.44 -14.73 -9.63
CA GLY A 147 -23.69 -15.66 -8.53
C GLY A 147 -22.45 -16.01 -7.72
N VAL A 148 -21.42 -15.14 -7.73
CA VAL A 148 -20.16 -15.40 -7.03
C VAL A 148 -20.34 -15.11 -5.54
N THR A 149 -19.97 -16.07 -4.68
CA THR A 149 -19.93 -15.88 -3.23
C THR A 149 -18.50 -15.57 -2.80
N VAL A 150 -18.29 -14.44 -2.14
CA VAL A 150 -16.97 -13.97 -1.71
C VAL A 150 -16.87 -13.99 -0.19
N ILE A 151 -15.97 -14.80 0.33
CA ILE A 151 -15.64 -14.84 1.75
C ILE A 151 -14.34 -14.07 1.93
N THR A 152 -14.38 -13.01 2.73
CA THR A 152 -13.24 -12.10 2.87
C THR A 152 -13.08 -11.61 4.30
N ASN A 153 -11.83 -11.38 4.69
CA ASN A 153 -11.51 -10.66 5.90
C ASN A 153 -11.22 -9.16 5.63
N ASN A 154 -11.35 -8.71 4.39
CA ASN A 154 -11.03 -7.36 3.94
C ASN A 154 -12.26 -6.44 4.02
N LEU A 155 -12.29 -5.52 4.97
CA LEU A 155 -13.43 -4.61 5.10
C LEU A 155 -13.54 -3.60 3.96
N ARG A 156 -12.41 -3.20 3.35
CA ARG A 156 -12.42 -2.29 2.20
C ARG A 156 -13.09 -2.89 0.98
N LEU A 157 -12.97 -4.20 0.83
CA LEU A 157 -13.58 -4.93 -0.27
C LEU A 157 -15.11 -4.92 -0.14
N LEU A 158 -15.62 -5.09 1.09
CA LEU A 158 -17.05 -4.94 1.41
C LEU A 158 -17.54 -3.50 1.19
N GLU A 159 -16.76 -2.51 1.60
CA GLU A 159 -17.08 -1.09 1.41
C GLU A 159 -17.23 -0.73 -0.08
N ASP A 160 -16.33 -1.20 -0.93
CA ASP A 160 -16.34 -0.86 -2.36
C ASP A 160 -17.40 -1.63 -3.15
N TYR A 161 -17.55 -2.93 -2.88
CA TYR A 161 -18.23 -3.86 -3.79
C TYR A 161 -19.42 -4.58 -3.16
N GLY A 162 -19.69 -4.37 -1.86
CA GLY A 162 -20.74 -5.09 -1.12
C GLY A 162 -22.17 -4.92 -1.64
N GLN A 163 -22.40 -3.96 -2.55
CA GLN A 163 -23.70 -3.70 -3.18
C GLN A 163 -23.79 -4.21 -4.63
N GLN A 164 -22.74 -4.84 -5.17
CA GLN A 164 -22.77 -5.41 -6.51
C GLN A 164 -23.68 -6.62 -6.57
N LYS A 165 -24.68 -6.59 -7.46
CA LYS A 165 -25.73 -7.62 -7.53
C LYS A 165 -25.22 -9.01 -7.93
N ASN A 166 -24.12 -9.08 -8.66
CA ASN A 166 -23.53 -10.34 -9.10
C ASN A 166 -22.67 -11.02 -8.02
N LEU A 167 -22.42 -10.34 -6.89
CA LEU A 167 -21.59 -10.81 -5.79
C LEU A 167 -22.40 -10.93 -4.49
N THR A 168 -22.15 -11.99 -3.72
CA THR A 168 -22.64 -12.15 -2.35
C THR A 168 -21.46 -12.19 -1.40
N PHE A 169 -21.47 -11.39 -0.33
CA PHE A 169 -20.32 -11.27 0.56
C PHE A 169 -20.55 -11.87 1.95
N TYR A 170 -19.53 -12.57 2.44
CA TYR A 170 -19.39 -12.98 3.84
C TYR A 170 -18.12 -12.39 4.43
N ALA A 171 -18.26 -11.62 5.50
CA ALA A 171 -17.13 -11.18 6.30
C ALA A 171 -16.73 -12.30 7.27
N THR A 172 -15.44 -12.60 7.41
CA THR A 172 -14.97 -13.65 8.34
C THR A 172 -15.25 -13.33 9.82
N GLY A 173 -15.60 -12.09 10.16
CA GLY A 173 -15.66 -11.64 11.56
C GLY A 173 -14.28 -11.67 12.23
N GLY A 174 -14.23 -11.43 13.54
CA GLY A 174 -13.00 -11.41 14.32
C GLY A 174 -12.57 -10.01 14.77
N ARG A 175 -11.31 -9.89 15.23
CA ARG A 175 -10.74 -8.63 15.71
C ARG A 175 -10.35 -7.77 14.51
N TYR A 176 -10.78 -6.52 14.52
CA TYR A 176 -10.39 -5.55 13.50
C TYR A 176 -8.95 -5.06 13.71
N ASP A 177 -8.10 -5.18 12.68
CA ASP A 177 -6.82 -4.48 12.59
C ASP A 177 -6.99 -3.21 11.74
N ALA A 178 -6.85 -2.07 12.41
CA ALA A 178 -7.06 -0.76 11.79
C ALA A 178 -5.95 -0.36 10.81
N ARG A 179 -4.76 -0.97 10.88
CA ARG A 179 -3.63 -0.62 10.00
C ARG A 179 -3.83 -1.17 8.60
N ASN A 180 -4.36 -2.39 8.52
CA ASN A 180 -4.60 -3.09 7.25
C ASN A 180 -6.07 -3.18 6.86
N HIS A 181 -6.98 -2.66 7.69
CA HIS A 181 -8.43 -2.69 7.45
C HIS A 181 -8.97 -4.12 7.25
N VAL A 182 -8.46 -5.05 8.05
CA VAL A 182 -8.76 -6.49 7.97
C VAL A 182 -9.27 -7.03 9.29
N LEU A 183 -10.02 -8.14 9.22
CA LEU A 183 -10.44 -8.92 10.36
C LEU A 183 -9.48 -10.10 10.59
N LEU A 184 -9.06 -10.31 11.84
CA LEU A 184 -8.04 -11.28 12.23
C LEU A 184 -8.42 -12.02 13.52
N GLY A 185 -7.54 -12.94 13.93
CA GLY A 185 -7.67 -13.74 15.15
C GLY A 185 -8.58 -14.96 14.98
N GLU A 186 -8.82 -15.66 16.09
CA GLU A 186 -9.48 -16.98 16.06
C GLU A 186 -10.94 -16.92 15.60
N GLY A 187 -11.62 -15.78 15.76
CA GLY A 187 -12.95 -15.57 15.17
C GLY A 187 -12.91 -15.70 13.64
N ALA A 188 -11.97 -15.00 13.01
CA ALA A 188 -11.79 -15.02 11.56
C ALA A 188 -11.39 -16.43 11.06
N ARG A 189 -10.44 -17.09 11.75
CA ARG A 189 -9.99 -18.44 11.38
C ARG A 189 -11.10 -19.48 11.50
N ARG A 190 -11.91 -19.43 12.56
CA ARG A 190 -13.08 -20.31 12.70
C ARG A 190 -14.06 -20.12 11.55
N ALA A 191 -14.38 -18.87 11.19
CA ALA A 191 -15.24 -18.61 10.05
C ALA A 191 -14.67 -19.23 8.76
N VAL A 192 -13.38 -19.04 8.47
CA VAL A 192 -12.74 -19.63 7.28
C VAL A 192 -12.87 -21.16 7.24
N ARG A 193 -12.74 -21.84 8.39
CA ARG A 193 -12.87 -23.32 8.48
C ARG A 193 -14.27 -23.85 8.14
N GLU A 194 -15.31 -23.03 8.29
CA GLU A 194 -16.69 -23.42 7.99
C GLU A 194 -17.00 -23.35 6.47
N PHE A 195 -16.11 -22.77 5.67
CA PHE A 195 -16.28 -22.63 4.23
C PHE A 195 -15.30 -23.50 3.46
N ARG A 196 -15.77 -24.02 2.31
CA ARG A 196 -14.92 -24.56 1.26
C ARG A 196 -15.01 -23.65 0.06
N ALA A 197 -13.88 -23.12 -0.41
CA ALA A 197 -13.83 -22.26 -1.58
C ALA A 197 -13.38 -23.04 -2.82
N ASP A 198 -13.96 -22.71 -3.97
CA ASP A 198 -13.47 -23.16 -5.27
C ASP A 198 -12.14 -22.49 -5.61
N LEU A 199 -12.02 -21.21 -5.22
CA LEU A 199 -10.88 -20.38 -5.54
C LEU A 199 -10.39 -19.58 -4.33
N PHE A 200 -9.08 -19.51 -4.13
CA PHE A 200 -8.46 -18.54 -3.24
C PHE A 200 -7.59 -17.57 -4.02
N LEU A 201 -7.96 -16.29 -3.95
CA LEU A 201 -7.18 -15.18 -4.45
C LEU A 201 -6.44 -14.52 -3.29
N PHE A 202 -5.11 -14.48 -3.38
CA PHE A 202 -4.28 -13.93 -2.31
C PHE A 202 -3.02 -13.24 -2.83
N SER A 203 -2.47 -12.36 -1.99
CA SER A 203 -1.21 -11.70 -2.27
C SER A 203 -0.42 -11.53 -0.99
N SER A 204 0.87 -11.20 -1.10
CA SER A 204 1.72 -10.98 0.05
C SER A 204 2.82 -9.96 -0.26
N GLN A 205 3.85 -9.91 0.58
CA GLN A 205 4.90 -8.90 0.52
C GLN A 205 6.19 -9.40 -0.12
N GLY A 206 6.28 -10.69 -0.43
CA GLY A 206 7.45 -11.24 -1.09
C GLY A 206 7.16 -12.56 -1.78
N LEU A 207 7.89 -12.79 -2.87
CA LEU A 207 7.92 -14.02 -3.63
C LEU A 207 9.37 -14.32 -4.02
N THR A 208 9.86 -15.50 -3.65
CA THR A 208 11.15 -16.05 -4.07
C THR A 208 10.96 -17.47 -4.60
N GLU A 209 12.04 -18.11 -5.05
CA GLU A 209 12.06 -19.53 -5.40
C GLU A 209 11.68 -20.45 -4.24
N GLU A 210 11.80 -19.98 -2.99
CA GLU A 210 11.46 -20.74 -1.79
C GLU A 210 9.98 -20.63 -1.39
N GLY A 211 9.23 -19.68 -1.98
CA GLY A 211 7.81 -19.49 -1.68
C GLY A 211 7.39 -18.03 -1.48
N VAL A 212 6.24 -17.87 -0.85
CA VAL A 212 5.58 -16.59 -0.58
C VAL A 212 5.84 -16.15 0.86
N PHE A 213 6.14 -14.87 1.08
CA PHE A 213 6.54 -14.35 2.39
C PHE A 213 5.79 -13.07 2.78
N ASP A 214 5.42 -12.98 4.06
CA ASP A 214 4.81 -11.80 4.69
C ASP A 214 5.59 -11.38 5.95
N VAL A 215 5.30 -10.17 6.46
CA VAL A 215 5.82 -9.66 7.74
C VAL A 215 4.85 -9.91 8.90
N SER A 216 3.58 -10.18 8.61
CA SER A 216 2.53 -10.35 9.62
C SER A 216 2.24 -11.82 9.88
N GLU A 217 2.56 -12.31 11.08
CA GLU A 217 2.24 -13.67 11.51
C GLU A 217 0.73 -13.95 11.47
N GLU A 218 -0.10 -13.08 12.06
CA GLU A 218 -1.55 -13.28 12.12
C GLU A 218 -2.22 -13.29 10.75
N GLU A 219 -1.80 -12.43 9.81
CA GLU A 219 -2.31 -12.48 8.45
C GLU A 219 -1.85 -13.75 7.73
N THR A 220 -0.62 -14.17 7.99
CA THR A 220 -0.07 -15.42 7.44
C THR A 220 -0.89 -16.61 7.92
N ASP A 221 -1.21 -16.69 9.20
CA ASP A 221 -2.00 -17.79 9.76
C ASP A 221 -3.41 -17.85 9.18
N LEU A 222 -4.08 -16.71 9.02
CA LEU A 222 -5.41 -16.70 8.42
C LEU A 222 -5.37 -17.12 6.94
N ARG A 223 -4.36 -16.68 6.19
CA ARG A 223 -4.18 -17.12 4.79
C ARG A 223 -3.83 -18.60 4.68
N ARG A 224 -3.06 -19.18 5.62
CA ARG A 224 -2.81 -20.63 5.66
C ARG A 224 -4.11 -21.41 5.85
N GLU A 225 -5.01 -20.92 6.69
CA GLU A 225 -6.33 -21.53 6.84
C GLU A 225 -7.13 -21.46 5.52
N MET A 226 -7.07 -20.32 4.80
CA MET A 226 -7.70 -20.18 3.48
C MET A 226 -7.06 -21.11 2.42
N LEU A 227 -5.72 -21.26 2.42
CA LEU A 227 -5.00 -22.17 1.53
C LEU A 227 -5.47 -23.63 1.70
N GLN A 228 -5.65 -24.06 2.95
CA GLN A 228 -6.09 -25.43 3.27
C GLN A 228 -7.55 -25.70 2.86
N ASN A 229 -8.38 -24.65 2.83
CA ASN A 229 -9.81 -24.74 2.58
C ASN A 229 -10.22 -24.32 1.15
N ALA A 230 -9.26 -24.12 0.25
CA ALA A 230 -9.51 -23.80 -1.15
C ALA A 230 -9.10 -24.92 -2.11
N ALA A 231 -9.91 -25.17 -3.13
CA ALA A 231 -9.57 -26.13 -4.18
C ALA A 231 -8.42 -25.61 -5.04
N ARG A 232 -8.56 -24.41 -5.63
CA ARG A 232 -7.57 -23.75 -6.47
C ARG A 232 -7.01 -22.48 -5.80
N LYS A 233 -5.70 -22.29 -5.80
CA LYS A 233 -4.99 -21.19 -5.12
C LYS A 233 -4.23 -20.36 -6.16
N ILE A 234 -4.61 -19.09 -6.30
CA ILE A 234 -3.98 -18.17 -7.24
C ILE A 234 -3.31 -17.04 -6.48
N PHE A 235 -1.98 -16.99 -6.59
CA PHE A 235 -1.17 -15.93 -6.01
C PHE A 235 -1.06 -14.75 -6.99
N LEU A 236 -1.34 -13.55 -6.50
CA LEU A 236 -1.30 -12.32 -7.27
C LEU A 236 -0.12 -11.48 -6.80
N CYS A 237 0.75 -11.05 -7.70
CA CYS A 237 1.86 -10.17 -7.33
C CYS A 237 2.23 -9.20 -8.44
N ASP A 238 2.84 -8.07 -8.08
CA ASP A 238 3.51 -7.21 -9.03
C ASP A 238 5.04 -7.42 -8.96
N ASP A 239 5.77 -6.92 -9.95
CA ASP A 239 7.22 -7.10 -10.10
C ASP A 239 8.03 -6.62 -8.88
N SER A 240 7.51 -5.67 -8.10
CA SER A 240 8.17 -5.22 -6.87
C SER A 240 8.18 -6.25 -5.74
N LYS A 241 7.50 -7.39 -5.90
CA LYS A 241 7.45 -8.51 -4.93
C LYS A 241 8.47 -9.59 -5.22
N LEU A 242 9.05 -9.60 -6.43
CA LEU A 242 9.95 -10.65 -6.88
C LEU A 242 11.32 -10.54 -6.20
N GLY A 243 11.87 -11.67 -5.75
CA GLY A 243 13.15 -11.73 -5.03
C GLY A 243 13.10 -11.16 -3.62
N VAL A 244 11.91 -10.85 -3.10
CA VAL A 244 11.73 -10.29 -1.76
C VAL A 244 11.38 -11.41 -0.78
N CYS A 245 12.22 -11.58 0.25
CA CYS A 245 11.95 -12.46 1.39
C CYS A 245 11.57 -11.62 2.62
N LYS A 246 10.63 -12.13 3.43
CA LYS A 246 10.13 -11.51 4.68
C LYS A 246 10.13 -12.53 5.82
N THR A 247 9.85 -12.07 7.03
CA THR A 247 9.99 -12.84 8.27
C THR A 247 9.20 -14.15 8.29
N HIS A 248 7.97 -14.16 7.76
CA HIS A 248 7.09 -15.31 7.82
C HIS A 248 6.86 -15.89 6.43
N ARG A 249 7.24 -17.16 6.24
CA ARG A 249 6.90 -17.91 5.02
C ARG A 249 5.44 -18.33 5.07
N LEU A 250 4.63 -17.85 4.13
CA LEU A 250 3.21 -18.18 4.00
C LEU A 250 3.02 -19.61 3.49
N CYS A 251 3.57 -19.90 2.32
CA CYS A 251 3.48 -21.19 1.63
C CYS A 251 4.66 -21.37 0.68
N THR A 252 4.91 -22.62 0.26
CA THR A 252 5.85 -22.95 -0.81
C THR A 252 5.19 -22.80 -2.18
N LEU A 253 5.98 -22.88 -3.25
CA LEU A 253 5.46 -22.75 -4.62
C LEU A 253 4.58 -23.94 -5.03
N GLU A 254 4.81 -25.13 -4.46
CA GLU A 254 4.03 -26.34 -4.73
C GLU A 254 2.60 -26.27 -4.19
N GLU A 255 2.34 -25.37 -3.23
CA GLU A 255 1.01 -25.15 -2.66
C GLU A 255 0.15 -24.18 -3.51
N ILE A 256 0.71 -23.64 -4.60
CA ILE A 256 0.09 -22.62 -5.44
C ILE A 256 -0.18 -23.21 -6.83
N ASP A 257 -1.44 -23.15 -7.27
CA ASP A 257 -1.82 -23.68 -8.59
C ASP A 257 -1.57 -22.69 -9.73
N ARG A 258 -1.46 -21.38 -9.42
CA ARG A 258 -1.14 -20.36 -10.40
C ARG A 258 -0.56 -19.10 -9.78
N ILE A 259 0.44 -18.53 -10.43
CA ILE A 259 0.96 -17.19 -10.12
C ILE A 259 0.60 -16.24 -11.25
N ILE A 260 -0.05 -15.13 -10.92
CA ILE A 260 -0.32 -14.04 -11.87
C ILE A 260 0.56 -12.85 -11.51
N CYS A 261 1.46 -12.50 -12.42
CA CYS A 261 2.35 -11.35 -12.31
C CYS A 261 2.23 -10.46 -13.56
N ASN A 262 2.59 -9.17 -13.43
CA ASN A 262 2.63 -8.25 -14.57
C ASN A 262 3.84 -8.45 -15.49
N VAL A 263 4.79 -9.31 -15.11
CA VAL A 263 5.99 -9.68 -15.87
C VAL A 263 6.21 -11.19 -15.79
N PRO A 264 7.02 -11.79 -16.69
CA PRO A 264 7.46 -13.17 -16.54
C PRO A 264 8.21 -13.38 -15.22
N LEU A 265 8.03 -14.56 -14.61
CA LEU A 265 8.74 -14.91 -13.39
C LEU A 265 10.22 -15.18 -13.68
N PRO A 266 11.14 -14.79 -12.79
CA PRO A 266 12.58 -15.00 -12.97
C PRO A 266 13.03 -16.44 -12.71
N PHE A 267 12.11 -17.31 -12.30
CA PHE A 267 12.32 -18.72 -12.02
C PHE A 267 11.21 -19.54 -12.65
N THR A 268 11.54 -20.80 -12.96
CA THR A 268 10.57 -21.74 -13.52
C THR A 268 9.60 -22.18 -12.43
N THR A 269 8.33 -21.80 -12.58
CA THR A 269 7.25 -22.45 -11.84
C THR A 269 6.90 -23.77 -12.52
N LEU A 270 6.52 -24.79 -11.76
CA LEU A 270 6.23 -26.13 -12.28
C LEU A 270 5.05 -26.20 -13.30
N GLN A 271 4.38 -25.09 -13.58
CA GLN A 271 3.09 -25.04 -14.27
C GLN A 271 3.02 -23.79 -15.17
N GLU A 272 3.40 -23.97 -16.44
CA GLU A 272 3.00 -23.10 -17.57
C GLU A 272 1.60 -23.51 -18.07
#